data_AF-A0A2E9MI45-F1
#
_entry.id   AF-A0A2E9MI45-F1
#
_cell.length_a   1.000
_cell.length_b   1.000
_cell.length_c   1.000
_cell.angle_alpha   90.00
_cell.angle_beta   90.00
_cell.angle_gamma   90.00
#
_symmetry.space_group_name_H-M   'P 1'
#
loop_
_entity.id
_entity.type
_entity.pdbx_description
1 polymer ?
#
loop_
_entity_poly.entity_id
_entity_poly.type
_entity_poly.pdbx_seq_one_letter_code
_entity_poly.pdbx_strand_id
1 'polypeptide(L)'
;MMSGPTRPRRNGSAVSLSRLRAAMNRWRRVIRSASCFRVAGGHLVSVPEPRSPRPRRASALPVTRGGDWIRRQCGPTFRASAFHDRVGFVYGLRVRSRRIARMKITEITTYPVFIPYEVPVGPYVGRPRTSRNDEQNAGTLGATALIARIDSDEGITGWGEGTGSLSPEDIAAFGGADALNIEGALAIIHQAGIGTGPASGIEMALWDLQGKAAGLPVHTLLGGRVRDRAQFTACMGIKEPEESAQTARIYFERWGFTSIKTKAGHDAELDLAIAAAIVKEMGDQAQLRPDANAGYSEQIGVEQMQRMRDVGVTRFEDPVAREHLDALVQMRKEGTQILVNMGVAGPGSVADLLVAGAADALMPDTPAAGGLLPVQKVARVAEGFDVPCLMHCAHDLGLKTAAITHMAAATPNFSGPNDTCYHGLIDDVLTESLVFEGGCIAVPEGPGLGVVVAEEKLSQYAI
;
A
#
# COMPACT_ATOMS: atom_id res chain seq x y z
N MET A 1 62.57 3.05 30.40
CA MET A 1 61.64 3.29 31.54
C MET A 1 60.34 3.81 30.99
N MET A 2 59.25 3.11 31.32
CA MET A 2 57.88 3.38 30.88
C MET A 2 57.31 4.65 31.53
N SER A 3 56.50 5.42 30.79
CA SER A 3 55.27 6.02 31.32
C SER A 3 54.36 6.40 30.15
N GLY A 4 53.16 5.80 30.10
CA GLY A 4 52.19 5.96 29.02
C GLY A 4 51.18 7.07 29.28
N PRO A 5 50.42 7.51 28.25
CA PRO A 5 49.31 8.44 28.42
C PRO A 5 47.96 7.71 28.59
N THR A 6 47.14 8.33 29.42
CA THR A 6 45.81 7.95 29.88
C THR A 6 44.73 8.05 28.79
N ARG A 7 43.80 7.08 28.76
CA ARG A 7 42.60 7.06 27.89
C ARG A 7 41.49 8.01 28.40
N PRO A 8 40.72 8.67 27.54
CA PRO A 8 39.49 9.35 27.92
C PRO A 8 38.30 8.37 28.00
N ARG A 9 37.41 8.64 28.96
CA ARG A 9 36.21 7.87 29.32
C ARG A 9 35.09 8.04 28.28
N ARG A 10 34.45 6.93 27.90
CA ARG A 10 33.16 6.88 27.18
C ARG A 10 32.02 7.24 28.15
N ASN A 11 31.27 8.30 27.86
CA ASN A 11 29.97 8.57 28.49
C ASN A 11 28.88 7.89 27.66
N GLY A 12 28.39 6.74 28.13
CA GLY A 12 27.12 6.17 27.69
C GLY A 12 25.99 6.78 28.52
N SER A 13 25.03 7.43 27.87
CA SER A 13 23.80 7.90 28.49
C SER A 13 22.88 6.70 28.75
N ALA A 14 22.81 6.29 30.02
CA ALA A 14 21.86 5.31 30.49
C ALA A 14 20.43 5.84 30.36
N VAL A 15 19.67 5.27 29.44
CA VAL A 15 18.21 5.39 29.43
C VAL A 15 17.70 4.82 30.76
N SER A 16 17.11 5.69 31.57
CA SER A 16 16.61 5.32 32.90
C SER A 16 15.57 4.19 32.80
N LEU A 17 15.89 3.05 33.41
CA LEU A 17 15.01 1.91 33.71
C LEU A 17 13.67 2.33 34.36
N SER A 18 13.55 3.57 34.87
CA SER A 18 12.30 4.13 35.39
C SER A 18 11.25 4.40 34.30
N ARG A 19 11.65 4.78 33.06
CA ARG A 19 10.72 5.07 31.96
C ARG A 19 10.14 3.79 31.33
N LEU A 20 10.95 2.74 31.22
CA LEU A 20 10.49 1.40 30.81
C LEU A 20 9.52 0.78 31.83
N ARG A 21 9.77 0.95 33.14
CA ARG A 21 8.83 0.49 34.19
C ARG A 21 7.50 1.25 34.18
N ALA A 22 7.50 2.54 33.84
CA ALA A 22 6.28 3.32 33.74
C ALA A 22 5.41 2.89 32.54
N ALA A 23 6.02 2.58 31.39
CA ALA A 23 5.34 2.05 30.22
C ALA A 23 4.76 0.63 30.46
N MET A 24 5.54 -0.27 31.08
CA MET A 24 5.06 -1.60 31.46
C MET A 24 3.93 -1.57 32.48
N ASN A 25 3.91 -0.59 33.40
CA ASN A 25 2.83 -0.44 34.38
C ASN A 25 1.54 0.12 33.79
N ARG A 26 1.60 0.93 32.70
CA ARG A 26 0.40 1.29 31.92
C ARG A 26 -0.20 0.07 31.23
N TRP A 27 0.63 -0.76 30.61
CA TRP A 27 0.20 -2.01 29.97
C TRP A 27 -0.42 -3.01 30.97
N ARG A 28 0.15 -3.14 32.19
CA ARG A 28 -0.43 -4.00 33.24
C ARG A 28 -1.78 -3.51 33.78
N ARG A 29 -2.13 -2.22 33.65
CA ARG A 29 -3.46 -1.71 34.00
C ARG A 29 -4.50 -2.00 32.92
N VAL A 30 -4.13 -1.89 31.65
CA VAL A 30 -5.01 -2.21 30.51
C VAL A 30 -5.33 -3.71 30.45
N ILE A 31 -4.36 -4.57 30.78
CA ILE A 31 -4.56 -6.02 30.83
C ILE A 31 -5.38 -6.46 32.06
N ARG A 32 -5.39 -5.68 33.15
CA ARG A 32 -6.18 -6.00 34.37
C ARG A 32 -7.66 -5.61 34.30
N SER A 33 -8.07 -4.77 33.35
CA SER A 33 -9.48 -4.46 33.09
C SER A 33 -10.18 -5.48 32.18
N ALA A 34 -9.44 -6.43 31.61
CA ALA A 34 -9.98 -7.59 30.91
C ALA A 34 -9.79 -8.86 31.77
N SER A 35 -10.78 -9.19 32.59
CA SER A 35 -10.87 -10.52 33.23
C SER A 35 -11.33 -11.49 32.12
N CYS A 36 -10.65 -12.58 31.77
CA CYS A 36 -10.05 -13.64 32.56
C CYS A 36 -8.88 -14.26 31.78
N PHE A 37 -7.76 -14.55 32.45
CA PHE A 37 -6.96 -15.78 32.37
C PHE A 37 -5.64 -15.53 33.13
N ARG A 38 -5.43 -16.25 34.24
CA ARG A 38 -4.12 -16.34 34.91
C ARG A 38 -3.49 -17.66 34.53
N VAL A 39 -2.26 -17.61 34.04
CA VAL A 39 -1.36 -18.78 34.01
C VAL A 39 -0.40 -18.62 35.19
N ALA A 40 -0.46 -19.56 36.13
CA ALA A 40 0.58 -19.83 37.12
C ALA A 40 0.86 -21.33 37.09
N GLY A 41 2.14 -21.69 37.03
CA GLY A 41 2.58 -23.04 36.72
C GLY A 41 2.34 -24.07 37.82
N GLY A 42 2.48 -25.34 37.40
CA GLY A 42 2.96 -26.44 38.23
C GLY A 42 1.93 -27.12 39.15
N HIS A 43 1.55 -28.34 38.74
CA HIS A 43 0.94 -29.44 39.49
C HIS A 43 -0.60 -29.57 39.54
N LEU A 44 -1.04 -30.78 39.15
CA LEU A 44 -2.38 -31.35 39.16
C LEU A 44 -2.87 -31.65 40.58
N VAL A 45 -4.04 -31.12 40.96
CA VAL A 45 -4.94 -31.74 41.97
C VAL A 45 -6.40 -31.41 41.60
N SER A 46 -7.26 -32.43 41.62
CA SER A 46 -8.71 -32.38 41.40
C SER A 46 -9.47 -32.06 42.70
N VAL A 47 -10.42 -31.12 42.68
CA VAL A 47 -11.37 -30.86 43.79
C VAL A 47 -12.72 -30.34 43.22
N PRO A 48 -13.90 -30.70 43.77
CA PRO A 48 -15.19 -30.73 43.06
C PRO A 48 -16.07 -29.47 43.20
N GLU A 49 -17.08 -29.35 42.32
CA GLU A 49 -18.04 -28.25 42.23
C GLU A 49 -18.84 -27.97 43.53
N PRO A 50 -19.07 -26.70 43.89
CA PRO A 50 -20.13 -26.32 44.83
C PRO A 50 -21.40 -25.83 44.14
N ARG A 51 -22.52 -26.40 44.60
CA ARG A 51 -23.92 -26.11 44.26
C ARG A 51 -24.35 -24.68 44.58
N SER A 52 -25.25 -24.13 43.76
CA SER A 52 -25.91 -22.84 43.93
C SER A 52 -27.11 -22.88 44.90
N PRO A 53 -27.36 -21.81 45.70
CA PRO A 53 -28.65 -21.56 46.32
C PRO A 53 -29.45 -20.46 45.60
N ARG A 54 -30.74 -20.72 45.39
CA ARG A 54 -31.75 -19.87 44.74
C ARG A 54 -32.11 -18.61 45.57
N PRO A 55 -32.54 -17.50 44.94
CA PRO A 55 -33.08 -16.33 45.65
C PRO A 55 -34.59 -16.43 45.93
N ARG A 56 -35.03 -15.86 47.05
CA ARG A 56 -36.44 -15.69 47.46
C ARG A 56 -36.98 -14.30 47.08
N ARG A 57 -38.22 -14.35 46.60
CA ARG A 57 -39.24 -13.36 46.18
C ARG A 57 -39.27 -11.95 46.84
N ALA A 58 -39.67 -10.98 46.02
CA ALA A 58 -40.61 -9.90 46.37
C ALA A 58 -41.67 -9.70 45.26
N SER A 59 -42.93 -9.54 45.69
CA SER A 59 -44.23 -9.26 45.02
C SER A 59 -44.38 -7.76 44.63
N ALA A 60 -45.28 -7.23 43.77
CA ALA A 60 -46.37 -7.71 42.90
C ALA A 60 -46.81 -6.60 41.89
N LEU A 61 -47.15 -7.01 40.65
CA LEU A 61 -48.25 -6.65 39.69
C LEU A 61 -48.82 -5.20 39.52
N PRO A 62 -49.49 -4.83 38.38
CA PRO A 62 -50.02 -5.68 37.30
C PRO A 62 -49.74 -5.25 35.84
N VAL A 63 -49.81 -6.27 34.97
CA VAL A 63 -49.87 -6.21 33.50
C VAL A 63 -51.34 -6.25 33.06
N THR A 64 -51.74 -5.38 32.12
CA THR A 64 -53.04 -5.40 31.45
C THR A 64 -53.06 -6.40 30.28
N ARG A 65 -54.25 -6.95 30.06
CA ARG A 65 -54.61 -8.09 29.20
C ARG A 65 -54.70 -7.78 27.71
N GLY A 66 -54.51 -8.83 26.92
CA GLY A 66 -54.94 -9.01 25.53
C GLY A 66 -53.83 -9.75 24.77
N GLY A 67 -53.94 -10.99 24.29
CA GLY A 67 -55.05 -11.90 24.01
C GLY A 67 -54.58 -12.77 22.84
N ASP A 68 -54.75 -14.09 22.93
CA ASP A 68 -55.01 -15.01 21.80
C ASP A 68 -53.89 -15.12 20.71
N TRP A 69 -53.08 -16.18 20.55
CA TRP A 69 -53.37 -17.63 20.49
C TRP A 69 -52.07 -18.45 20.58
N ILE A 70 -52.12 -19.60 21.25
CA ILE A 70 -51.04 -20.60 21.33
C ILE A 70 -51.57 -21.97 20.83
N ARG A 71 -50.70 -22.69 20.11
CA ARG A 71 -50.64 -24.16 19.90
C ARG A 71 -51.59 -24.84 18.90
N ARG A 72 -50.95 -25.38 17.87
CA ARG A 72 -51.10 -26.73 17.26
C ARG A 72 -49.88 -26.84 16.30
N GLN A 73 -48.94 -27.78 16.32
CA GLN A 73 -48.85 -29.15 16.82
C GLN A 73 -47.36 -29.45 17.12
N CYS A 74 -47.09 -30.27 18.14
CA CYS A 74 -45.79 -30.91 18.32
C CYS A 74 -45.77 -32.27 17.61
N GLY A 75 -44.67 -32.56 16.91
CA GLY A 75 -44.26 -33.88 16.41
C GLY A 75 -42.72 -33.98 16.42
N PRO A 76 -42.12 -35.18 16.55
CA PRO A 76 -41.00 -35.39 17.46
C PRO A 76 -39.59 -35.44 16.84
N THR A 77 -38.60 -35.14 17.68
CA THR A 77 -37.19 -35.63 17.65
C THR A 77 -36.34 -35.36 16.40
N PHE A 78 -35.53 -34.31 16.44
CA PHE A 78 -34.33 -34.20 15.59
C PHE A 78 -33.25 -35.16 16.13
N ARG A 79 -33.09 -36.32 15.48
CA ARG A 79 -31.87 -37.12 15.59
C ARG A 79 -30.83 -36.53 14.62
N ALA A 80 -29.66 -36.22 15.14
CA ALA A 80 -28.48 -35.96 14.33
C ALA A 80 -28.06 -37.25 13.62
N SER A 81 -28.21 -37.31 12.30
CA SER A 81 -27.52 -38.28 11.45
C SER A 81 -27.32 -37.71 10.04
N ALA A 82 -26.05 -37.55 9.66
CA ALA A 82 -25.51 -37.60 8.31
C ALA A 82 -26.37 -36.99 7.17
N PHE A 83 -26.10 -35.74 6.82
CA PHE A 83 -26.43 -35.21 5.49
C PHE A 83 -25.21 -35.35 4.58
N HIS A 84 -25.07 -36.53 3.98
CA HIS A 84 -24.37 -36.69 2.70
C HIS A 84 -25.40 -36.53 1.58
N ASP A 85 -25.02 -35.75 0.57
CA ASP A 85 -25.49 -35.74 -0.81
C ASP A 85 -26.99 -35.93 -1.07
N ARG A 86 -27.70 -34.82 -1.29
CA ARG A 86 -28.86 -34.78 -2.18
C ARG A 86 -28.81 -33.58 -3.11
N VAL A 87 -28.33 -33.86 -4.31
CA VAL A 87 -28.47 -33.02 -5.51
C VAL A 87 -29.96 -32.93 -5.85
N GLY A 88 -30.55 -31.75 -5.72
CA GLY A 88 -31.91 -31.44 -6.15
C GLY A 88 -31.92 -30.92 -7.58
N PHE A 89 -32.54 -31.69 -8.47
CA PHE A 89 -32.66 -31.44 -9.90
C PHE A 89 -33.97 -30.67 -10.17
N VAL A 90 -33.90 -29.36 -10.45
CA VAL A 90 -35.03 -28.59 -10.99
C VAL A 90 -34.47 -27.49 -11.91
N TYR A 91 -34.91 -27.50 -13.18
CA TYR A 91 -34.48 -26.68 -14.32
C TYR A 91 -33.08 -26.97 -14.89
N GLY A 92 -33.03 -27.27 -16.19
CA GLY A 92 -31.89 -27.75 -16.96
C GLY A 92 -30.74 -26.76 -17.17
N LEU A 93 -30.18 -26.23 -16.08
CA LEU A 93 -28.80 -25.77 -16.03
C LEU A 93 -28.03 -26.75 -15.15
N ARG A 94 -27.18 -27.57 -15.77
CA ARG A 94 -26.07 -28.19 -15.03
C ARG A 94 -25.20 -27.04 -14.52
N VAL A 95 -25.49 -26.55 -13.31
CA VAL A 95 -24.45 -25.93 -12.51
C VAL A 95 -23.51 -27.08 -12.18
N ARG A 96 -22.54 -27.32 -13.07
CA ARG A 96 -21.33 -28.00 -12.63
C ARG A 96 -20.85 -27.12 -11.48
N SER A 97 -20.98 -27.62 -10.25
CA SER A 97 -20.05 -27.21 -9.22
C SER A 97 -18.69 -27.59 -9.78
N ARG A 98 -18.06 -26.69 -10.54
CA ARG A 98 -16.62 -26.72 -10.68
C ARG A 98 -16.19 -26.60 -9.24
N ARG A 99 -15.80 -27.74 -8.62
CA ARG A 99 -14.68 -27.67 -7.69
C ARG A 99 -13.70 -26.80 -8.44
N ILE A 100 -13.41 -25.61 -7.92
CA ILE A 100 -12.29 -24.84 -8.41
C ILE A 100 -11.14 -25.84 -8.30
N ALA A 101 -10.80 -26.43 -9.44
CA ALA A 101 -9.67 -27.31 -9.50
C ALA A 101 -8.48 -26.44 -9.11
N ARG A 102 -7.48 -27.03 -8.46
CA ARG A 102 -6.24 -26.28 -8.25
C ARG A 102 -5.71 -25.91 -9.62
N MET A 103 -5.92 -24.66 -10.02
CA MET A 103 -5.37 -24.10 -11.24
C MET A 103 -3.88 -23.95 -11.00
N LYS A 104 -3.07 -24.53 -11.86
CA LYS A 104 -1.62 -24.60 -11.68
C LYS A 104 -0.93 -23.61 -12.59
N ILE A 105 0.12 -22.99 -12.08
CA ILE A 105 1.06 -22.22 -12.89
C ILE A 105 1.83 -23.19 -13.79
N THR A 106 1.73 -22.98 -15.10
CA THR A 106 2.45 -23.77 -16.12
C THR A 106 3.71 -23.07 -16.59
N GLU A 107 3.69 -21.74 -16.67
CA GLU A 107 4.80 -20.95 -17.19
C GLU A 107 4.79 -19.54 -16.59
N ILE A 108 5.99 -18.97 -16.40
CA ILE A 108 6.19 -17.55 -16.13
C ILE A 108 7.15 -17.02 -17.19
N THR A 109 6.72 -16.00 -17.93
CA THR A 109 7.55 -15.29 -18.90
C THR A 109 7.71 -13.85 -18.46
N THR A 110 8.90 -13.26 -18.66
CA THR A 110 9.15 -11.86 -18.31
C THR A 110 9.65 -11.05 -19.49
N TYR A 111 9.20 -9.80 -19.57
CA TYR A 111 9.56 -8.85 -20.60
C TYR A 111 10.07 -7.57 -19.92
N PRO A 112 11.39 -7.32 -19.91
CA PRO A 112 11.91 -6.02 -19.52
C PRO A 112 11.57 -5.01 -20.63
N VAL A 113 10.94 -3.90 -20.27
CA VAL A 113 10.51 -2.87 -21.22
C VAL A 113 10.92 -1.48 -20.77
N PHE A 114 11.10 -0.58 -21.74
CA PHE A 114 11.29 0.84 -21.51
C PHE A 114 10.39 1.68 -22.42
N ILE A 115 9.59 2.56 -21.83
CA ILE A 115 8.76 3.51 -22.57
C ILE A 115 9.16 4.94 -22.19
N PRO A 116 9.59 5.77 -23.15
CA PRO A 116 9.97 7.16 -22.90
C PRO A 116 8.83 8.03 -22.37
N TYR A 117 9.22 9.12 -21.70
CA TYR A 117 8.33 10.22 -21.36
C TYR A 117 8.34 11.32 -22.44
N GLU A 118 7.20 11.99 -22.62
CA GLU A 118 7.09 13.26 -23.32
C GLU A 118 7.34 14.47 -22.40
N VAL A 119 7.69 15.60 -23.03
CA VAL A 119 7.76 16.90 -22.36
C VAL A 119 6.33 17.33 -21.97
N PRO A 120 6.11 17.84 -20.75
CA PRO A 120 7.13 18.31 -19.79
C PRO A 120 7.55 17.31 -18.71
N VAL A 121 7.02 16.08 -18.73
CA VAL A 121 7.30 15.06 -17.70
C VAL A 121 8.74 14.54 -17.81
N GLY A 122 9.18 14.23 -19.03
CA GLY A 122 10.55 13.82 -19.34
C GLY A 122 11.45 14.99 -19.79
N PRO A 123 12.75 15.01 -19.44
CA PRO A 123 13.43 14.14 -18.47
C PRO A 123 12.97 14.42 -17.03
N TYR A 124 12.68 13.37 -16.26
CA TYR A 124 12.29 13.48 -14.86
C TYR A 124 13.52 13.47 -13.96
N VAL A 125 13.98 14.64 -13.52
CA VAL A 125 15.17 14.75 -12.66
C VAL A 125 14.78 14.51 -11.20
N GLY A 126 15.32 13.45 -10.60
CA GLY A 126 15.20 13.19 -9.17
C GLY A 126 16.16 14.02 -8.31
N ARG A 127 16.16 13.78 -6.99
CA ARG A 127 17.22 14.30 -6.12
C ARG A 127 18.59 13.73 -6.57
N PRO A 128 19.60 14.58 -6.83
CA PRO A 128 20.96 14.11 -7.13
C PRO A 128 21.48 13.20 -6.01
N ARG A 129 21.85 11.96 -6.34
CA ARG A 129 22.56 11.08 -5.40
C ARG A 129 24.03 11.51 -5.36
N THR A 130 24.63 11.52 -4.18
CA THR A 130 26.02 11.93 -3.98
C THR A 130 27.00 10.89 -4.58
N SER A 131 27.12 10.85 -5.89
CA SER A 131 28.24 10.26 -6.61
C SER A 131 28.56 11.14 -7.81
N ARG A 132 29.83 11.49 -7.95
CA ARG A 132 30.45 12.45 -8.89
C ARG A 132 30.29 12.15 -10.39
N ASN A 133 29.29 11.38 -10.82
CA ASN A 133 29.10 11.03 -12.21
C ASN A 133 27.88 11.77 -12.78
N ASP A 134 28.14 12.77 -13.61
CA ASP A 134 27.16 13.64 -14.26
C ASP A 134 26.11 12.85 -15.08
N GLU A 135 26.42 11.64 -15.53
CA GLU A 135 25.49 10.75 -16.25
C GLU A 135 24.29 10.29 -15.40
N GLN A 136 24.42 10.23 -14.07
CA GLN A 136 23.31 9.82 -13.17
C GLN A 136 22.39 10.99 -12.78
N ASN A 137 22.77 12.22 -13.12
CA ASN A 137 21.91 13.41 -13.00
C ASN A 137 21.11 13.69 -14.29
N ALA A 138 21.23 12.84 -15.33
CA ALA A 138 20.55 13.00 -16.61
C ALA A 138 19.01 12.92 -16.55
N GLY A 139 18.46 12.56 -15.39
CA GLY A 139 17.04 12.36 -15.18
C GLY A 139 16.52 11.04 -15.75
N THR A 140 15.41 10.56 -15.20
CA THR A 140 14.67 9.41 -15.69
C THR A 140 13.97 9.79 -17.00
N LEU A 141 14.34 9.16 -18.11
CA LEU A 141 13.83 9.47 -19.45
C LEU A 141 12.49 8.79 -19.77
N GLY A 142 12.03 7.88 -18.93
CA GLY A 142 10.86 7.05 -19.17
C GLY A 142 10.61 6.05 -18.05
N ALA A 143 9.60 5.21 -18.21
CA ALA A 143 9.32 4.10 -17.32
C ALA A 143 10.11 2.84 -17.75
N THR A 144 10.84 2.24 -16.80
CA THR A 144 11.44 0.91 -16.96
C THR A 144 10.67 -0.08 -16.10
N ALA A 145 10.16 -1.14 -16.70
CA ALA A 145 9.34 -2.13 -16.01
C ALA A 145 9.73 -3.57 -16.37
N LEU A 146 9.51 -4.48 -15.43
CA LEU A 146 9.47 -5.92 -15.66
C LEU A 146 7.99 -6.32 -15.82
N ILE A 147 7.58 -6.68 -17.03
CA ILE A 147 6.25 -7.24 -17.27
C ILE A 147 6.32 -8.75 -17.05
N ALA A 148 5.54 -9.27 -16.11
CA ALA A 148 5.40 -10.69 -15.85
C ALA A 148 4.10 -11.23 -16.47
N ARG A 149 4.22 -12.32 -17.22
CA ARG A 149 3.12 -13.12 -17.77
C ARG A 149 3.09 -14.45 -17.04
N ILE A 150 1.94 -14.85 -16.51
CA ILE A 150 1.75 -16.15 -15.87
C ILE A 150 0.65 -16.90 -16.59
N ASP A 151 0.99 -18.07 -17.13
CA ASP A 151 0.03 -18.98 -17.75
C ASP A 151 -0.37 -20.11 -16.80
N SER A 152 -1.60 -20.58 -16.96
CA SER A 152 -2.17 -21.67 -16.18
C SER A 152 -2.57 -22.89 -17.00
N ASP A 153 -2.72 -24.02 -16.32
CA ASP A 153 -3.21 -25.28 -16.90
C ASP A 153 -4.70 -25.24 -17.32
N GLU A 154 -5.42 -24.18 -16.98
CA GLU A 154 -6.78 -23.89 -17.47
C GLU A 154 -6.82 -22.94 -18.68
N GLY A 155 -5.66 -22.52 -19.20
CA GLY A 155 -5.56 -21.64 -20.37
C GLY A 155 -5.87 -20.17 -20.07
N ILE A 156 -5.79 -19.75 -18.80
CA ILE A 156 -5.95 -18.36 -18.37
C ILE A 156 -4.59 -17.76 -18.11
N THR A 157 -4.37 -16.55 -18.62
CA THR A 157 -3.13 -15.78 -18.48
C THR A 157 -3.33 -14.53 -17.63
N GLY A 158 -2.46 -14.36 -16.64
CA GLY A 158 -2.36 -13.15 -15.83
C GLY A 158 -1.16 -12.29 -16.22
N TRP A 159 -1.32 -10.97 -16.06
CA TRP A 159 -0.27 -9.99 -16.33
C TRP A 159 -0.01 -9.12 -15.11
N GLY A 160 1.26 -8.82 -14.86
CA GLY A 160 1.67 -7.99 -13.75
C GLY A 160 2.91 -7.17 -14.08
N GLU A 161 3.12 -6.13 -13.28
CA GLU A 161 4.21 -5.17 -13.46
C GLU A 161 5.03 -5.09 -12.18
N GLY A 162 6.35 -5.20 -12.35
CA GLY A 162 7.33 -5.07 -11.29
C GLY A 162 8.60 -4.38 -11.78
N THR A 163 9.68 -4.54 -11.05
CA THR A 163 11.01 -4.01 -11.41
C THR A 163 12.08 -5.09 -11.24
N GLY A 164 13.29 -4.84 -11.75
CA GLY A 164 14.38 -5.81 -11.67
C GLY A 164 14.20 -6.96 -12.68
N SER A 165 14.66 -8.16 -12.32
CA SER A 165 14.63 -9.34 -13.18
C SER A 165 14.36 -10.62 -12.38
N LEU A 166 13.93 -11.67 -13.08
CA LEU A 166 13.82 -13.03 -12.55
C LEU A 166 14.85 -13.92 -13.24
N SER A 167 15.54 -14.76 -12.47
CA SER A 167 16.38 -15.83 -13.00
C SER A 167 15.53 -17.04 -13.41
N PRO A 168 16.06 -17.96 -14.23
CA PRO A 168 15.39 -19.23 -14.53
C PRO A 168 15.07 -20.07 -13.28
N GLU A 169 15.91 -19.98 -12.24
CA GLU A 169 15.68 -20.66 -10.95
C GLU A 169 14.49 -20.05 -10.20
N ASP A 170 14.37 -18.72 -10.21
CA ASP A 170 13.23 -18.01 -9.63
C ASP A 170 11.92 -18.43 -10.30
N ILE A 171 11.91 -18.51 -11.63
CA ILE A 171 10.74 -18.95 -12.41
C ILE A 171 10.41 -20.42 -12.10
N ALA A 172 11.42 -21.30 -12.07
CA ALA A 172 11.22 -22.73 -11.82
C ALA A 172 10.61 -23.01 -10.43
N ALA A 173 10.83 -22.13 -9.45
CA ALA A 173 10.27 -22.26 -8.10
C ALA A 173 8.73 -22.28 -8.07
N PHE A 174 8.05 -21.76 -9.10
CA PHE A 174 6.59 -21.72 -9.20
C PHE A 174 5.99 -22.89 -10.01
N GLY A 175 6.83 -23.79 -10.54
CA GLY A 175 6.37 -24.89 -11.39
C GLY A 175 5.27 -25.74 -10.73
N GLY A 176 4.05 -25.70 -11.28
CA GLY A 176 2.91 -26.45 -10.77
C GLY A 176 2.30 -25.91 -9.46
N ALA A 177 2.73 -24.74 -8.99
CA ALA A 177 2.15 -24.06 -7.84
C ALA A 177 0.69 -23.64 -8.11
N ASP A 178 -0.10 -23.51 -7.06
CA ASP A 178 -1.51 -23.12 -7.15
C ASP A 178 -1.64 -21.62 -7.47
N ALA A 179 -2.10 -21.30 -8.68
CA ALA A 179 -2.24 -19.94 -9.18
C ALA A 179 -3.32 -19.12 -8.44
N LEU A 180 -4.17 -19.78 -7.64
CA LEU A 180 -5.20 -19.13 -6.83
C LEU A 180 -4.78 -18.93 -5.37
N ASN A 181 -3.52 -19.24 -5.04
CA ASN A 181 -2.99 -19.13 -3.68
C ASN A 181 -1.87 -18.08 -3.59
N ILE A 182 -2.25 -16.81 -3.52
CA ILE A 182 -1.30 -15.67 -3.42
C ILE A 182 -0.39 -15.78 -2.20
N GLU A 183 -0.92 -16.11 -1.02
CA GLU A 183 -0.07 -16.28 0.18
C GLU A 183 0.93 -17.43 0.01
N GLY A 184 0.54 -18.50 -0.69
CA GLY A 184 1.45 -19.57 -1.10
C GLY A 184 2.54 -19.09 -2.06
N ALA A 185 2.18 -18.26 -3.04
CA ALA A 185 3.15 -17.64 -3.95
C ALA A 185 4.13 -16.72 -3.21
N LEU A 186 3.65 -15.91 -2.26
CA LEU A 186 4.52 -15.08 -1.39
C LEU A 186 5.48 -15.95 -0.55
N ALA A 187 5.05 -17.12 -0.08
CA ALA A 187 5.92 -18.06 0.61
C ALA A 187 7.02 -18.64 -0.32
N ILE A 188 6.68 -18.94 -1.58
CA ILE A 188 7.66 -19.36 -2.60
C ILE A 188 8.67 -18.23 -2.86
N ILE A 189 8.19 -17.00 -3.08
CA ILE A 189 9.02 -15.79 -3.27
C ILE A 189 10.06 -15.66 -2.15
N HIS A 190 9.59 -15.75 -0.90
CA HIS A 190 10.47 -15.65 0.26
C HIS A 190 11.48 -16.81 0.36
N GLN A 191 11.05 -18.06 0.08
CA GLN A 191 11.93 -19.23 0.14
C GLN A 191 13.00 -19.21 -0.97
N ALA A 192 12.64 -18.74 -2.17
CA ALA A 192 13.55 -18.59 -3.29
C ALA A 192 14.48 -17.37 -3.16
N GLY A 193 14.19 -16.43 -2.25
CA GLY A 193 14.97 -15.20 -2.08
C GLY A 193 14.73 -14.17 -3.19
N ILE A 194 13.57 -14.24 -3.85
CA ILE A 194 13.19 -13.31 -4.92
C ILE A 194 12.99 -11.90 -4.32
N GLY A 195 13.61 -10.90 -4.94
CA GLY A 195 13.49 -9.50 -4.51
C GLY A 195 12.06 -8.96 -4.62
N THR A 196 11.73 -7.93 -3.85
CA THR A 196 10.37 -7.35 -3.81
C THR A 196 9.94 -6.74 -5.15
N GLY A 197 10.87 -6.18 -5.92
CA GLY A 197 10.61 -5.64 -7.25
C GLY A 197 10.03 -6.69 -8.21
N PRO A 198 10.73 -7.81 -8.45
CA PRO A 198 10.21 -8.89 -9.29
C PRO A 198 8.99 -9.59 -8.67
N ALA A 199 8.96 -9.75 -7.34
CA ALA A 199 7.81 -10.30 -6.61
C ALA A 199 6.51 -9.53 -6.90
N SER A 200 6.58 -8.19 -7.00
CA SER A 200 5.43 -7.36 -7.37
C SER A 200 4.82 -7.77 -8.71
N GLY A 201 5.65 -8.04 -9.73
CA GLY A 201 5.18 -8.46 -11.04
C GLY A 201 4.47 -9.81 -11.00
N ILE A 202 5.06 -10.79 -10.28
CA ILE A 202 4.46 -12.12 -10.12
C ILE A 202 3.12 -12.03 -9.38
N GLU A 203 3.09 -11.37 -8.23
CA GLU A 203 1.90 -11.33 -7.39
C GLU A 203 0.75 -10.56 -8.05
N MET A 204 1.05 -9.47 -8.74
CA MET A 204 0.06 -8.72 -9.53
C MET A 204 -0.51 -9.57 -10.67
N ALA A 205 0.32 -10.35 -11.36
CA ALA A 205 -0.15 -11.28 -12.40
C ALA A 205 -1.09 -12.36 -11.84
N LEU A 206 -0.84 -12.84 -10.61
CA LEU A 206 -1.74 -13.79 -9.95
C LEU A 206 -3.09 -13.15 -9.55
N TRP A 207 -3.13 -11.87 -9.19
CA TRP A 207 -4.38 -11.14 -8.98
C TRP A 207 -5.17 -10.99 -10.28
N ASP A 208 -4.50 -10.60 -11.36
CA ASP A 208 -5.11 -10.47 -12.68
C ASP A 208 -5.70 -11.82 -13.15
N LEU A 209 -4.91 -12.89 -13.04
CA LEU A 209 -5.30 -14.27 -13.36
C LEU A 209 -6.52 -14.72 -12.55
N GLN A 210 -6.53 -14.48 -11.24
CA GLN A 210 -7.68 -14.82 -10.39
C GLN A 210 -8.94 -14.05 -10.75
N GLY A 211 -8.81 -12.75 -11.04
CA GLY A 211 -9.96 -11.95 -11.48
C GLY A 211 -10.52 -12.47 -12.80
N LYS A 212 -9.66 -12.80 -13.76
CA LYS A 212 -10.06 -13.42 -15.04
C LYS A 212 -10.72 -14.78 -14.84
N ALA A 213 -10.16 -15.64 -13.99
CA ALA A 213 -10.72 -16.94 -13.66
C ALA A 213 -12.11 -16.85 -13.01
N ALA A 214 -12.32 -15.84 -12.16
CA ALA A 214 -13.59 -15.58 -11.51
C ALA A 214 -14.59 -14.78 -12.38
N GLY A 215 -14.13 -14.16 -13.48
CA GLY A 215 -14.93 -13.21 -14.25
C GLY A 215 -15.23 -11.92 -13.47
N LEU A 216 -14.35 -11.52 -12.55
CA LEU A 216 -14.52 -10.37 -11.65
C LEU A 216 -13.32 -9.41 -11.72
N PRO A 217 -13.54 -8.09 -11.59
CA PRO A 217 -12.44 -7.14 -11.46
C PRO A 217 -11.71 -7.31 -10.12
N VAL A 218 -10.41 -6.99 -10.08
CA VAL A 218 -9.56 -7.12 -8.89
C VAL A 218 -10.13 -6.35 -7.69
N HIS A 219 -10.70 -5.15 -7.87
CA HIS A 219 -11.32 -4.42 -6.77
C HIS A 219 -12.44 -5.21 -6.07
N THR A 220 -13.13 -6.12 -6.77
CA THR A 220 -14.16 -6.99 -6.17
C THR A 220 -13.51 -8.08 -5.33
N LEU A 221 -12.41 -8.67 -5.81
CA LEU A 221 -11.64 -9.65 -5.04
C LEU A 221 -11.02 -9.04 -3.78
N LEU A 222 -10.65 -7.76 -3.83
CA LEU A 222 -10.09 -7.01 -2.70
C LEU A 222 -11.13 -6.60 -1.64
N GLY A 223 -12.42 -6.85 -1.87
CA GLY A 223 -13.51 -6.58 -0.93
C GLY A 223 -14.65 -5.70 -1.47
N GLY A 224 -14.54 -5.21 -2.70
CA GLY A 224 -15.52 -4.35 -3.35
C GLY A 224 -15.12 -2.87 -3.33
N ARG A 225 -15.41 -2.14 -4.42
CA ARG A 225 -15.07 -0.72 -4.53
C ARG A 225 -15.98 0.15 -3.67
N VAL A 226 -15.39 1.15 -2.99
CA VAL A 226 -16.11 2.18 -2.22
C VAL A 226 -16.10 3.55 -2.92
N ARG A 227 -15.50 3.62 -4.10
CA ARG A 227 -15.41 4.78 -4.99
C ARG A 227 -15.26 4.30 -6.43
N ASP A 228 -15.83 5.05 -7.37
CA ASP A 228 -15.79 4.70 -8.80
C ASP A 228 -14.58 5.29 -9.53
N ARG A 229 -13.81 6.16 -8.87
CA ARG A 229 -12.64 6.85 -9.43
C ARG A 229 -11.55 6.95 -8.38
N ALA A 230 -10.30 6.84 -8.82
CA ALA A 230 -9.11 7.10 -8.00
C ALA A 230 -8.51 8.44 -8.39
N GLN A 231 -8.24 9.29 -7.39
CA GLN A 231 -7.56 10.57 -7.61
C GLN A 231 -6.04 10.37 -7.65
N PHE A 232 -5.35 11.21 -8.41
CA PHE A 232 -3.90 11.15 -8.56
C PHE A 232 -3.20 12.49 -8.35
N THR A 233 -1.93 12.40 -7.94
CA THR A 233 -0.95 13.47 -7.78
C THR A 233 0.04 13.37 -8.92
N ALA A 234 0.14 14.42 -9.74
CA ALA A 234 1.12 14.45 -10.82
C ALA A 234 2.53 14.68 -10.27
N CYS A 235 3.43 13.73 -10.54
CA CYS A 235 4.81 13.83 -10.15
C CYS A 235 5.60 14.69 -11.13
N MET A 236 6.44 15.58 -10.60
CA MET A 236 7.31 16.48 -11.34
C MET A 236 8.74 16.33 -10.83
N GLY A 237 9.69 16.20 -11.76
CA GLY A 237 11.12 16.24 -11.44
C GLY A 237 11.56 17.65 -11.05
N ILE A 238 12.82 17.79 -10.62
CA ILE A 238 13.44 19.09 -10.36
C ILE A 238 13.59 19.84 -11.68
N LYS A 239 13.12 21.09 -11.71
CA LYS A 239 13.19 22.04 -12.81
C LYS A 239 13.44 23.44 -12.25
N GLU A 240 13.75 24.41 -13.10
CA GLU A 240 13.81 25.81 -12.68
C GLU A 240 12.44 26.30 -12.18
N PRO A 241 12.36 27.29 -11.26
CA PRO A 241 11.09 27.71 -10.66
C PRO A 241 10.00 28.11 -11.68
N GLU A 242 10.37 28.88 -12.70
CA GLU A 242 9.45 29.33 -13.75
C GLU A 242 8.97 28.16 -14.62
N GLU A 243 9.86 27.24 -14.98
CA GLU A 243 9.49 26.04 -15.75
C GLU A 243 8.59 25.12 -14.91
N SER A 244 8.83 25.02 -13.60
CA SER A 244 8.02 24.23 -12.67
C SER A 244 6.59 24.79 -12.57
N ALA A 245 6.45 26.11 -12.48
CA ALA A 245 5.15 26.78 -12.49
C ALA A 245 4.39 26.53 -13.81
N GLN A 246 5.06 26.70 -14.95
CA GLN A 246 4.47 26.43 -16.26
C GLN A 246 4.07 24.95 -16.41
N THR A 247 4.90 24.03 -15.93
CA THR A 247 4.61 22.59 -15.94
C THR A 247 3.38 22.28 -15.08
N ALA A 248 3.27 22.89 -13.89
CA ALA A 248 2.11 22.74 -13.02
C ALA A 248 0.81 23.19 -13.71
N ARG A 249 0.84 24.32 -14.41
CA ARG A 249 -0.30 24.79 -15.20
C ARG A 249 -0.65 23.82 -16.34
N ILE A 250 0.34 23.32 -17.06
CA ILE A 250 0.13 22.30 -18.12
C ILE A 250 -0.52 21.03 -17.53
N TYR A 251 -0.06 20.59 -16.35
CA TYR A 251 -0.60 19.41 -15.68
C TYR A 251 -2.09 19.57 -15.35
N PHE A 252 -2.47 20.76 -14.90
CA PHE A 252 -3.86 21.11 -14.66
C PHE A 252 -4.68 21.22 -15.96
N GLU A 253 -4.20 21.97 -16.96
CA GLU A 253 -4.93 22.23 -18.20
C GLU A 253 -5.16 20.95 -19.04
N ARG A 254 -4.17 20.05 -19.10
CA ARG A 254 -4.25 18.84 -19.96
C ARG A 254 -4.96 17.66 -19.30
N TRP A 255 -4.68 17.41 -18.03
CA TRP A 255 -5.14 16.20 -17.35
C TRP A 255 -6.02 16.50 -16.12
N GLY A 256 -6.13 17.77 -15.71
CA GLY A 256 -6.97 18.19 -14.58
C GLY A 256 -6.35 17.96 -13.21
N PHE A 257 -5.03 17.79 -13.11
CA PHE A 257 -4.37 17.56 -11.83
C PHE A 257 -4.43 18.80 -10.93
N THR A 258 -5.02 18.62 -9.75
CA THR A 258 -5.05 19.61 -8.66
C THR A 258 -4.09 19.26 -7.52
N SER A 259 -3.44 18.09 -7.57
CA SER A 259 -2.36 17.74 -6.64
C SER A 259 -1.08 17.48 -7.41
N ILE A 260 0.01 18.08 -6.93
CA ILE A 260 1.31 18.07 -7.60
C ILE A 260 2.37 17.69 -6.57
N LYS A 261 3.25 16.76 -6.95
CA LYS A 261 4.46 16.41 -6.20
C LYS A 261 5.69 16.89 -6.94
N THR A 262 6.49 17.76 -6.34
CA THR A 262 7.84 18.09 -6.84
C THR A 262 8.89 17.26 -6.12
N LYS A 263 10.07 17.12 -6.73
CA LYS A 263 11.27 16.64 -6.03
C LYS A 263 11.96 17.81 -5.30
N ALA A 264 12.56 17.50 -4.16
CA ALA A 264 13.24 18.44 -3.27
C ALA A 264 14.43 17.76 -2.55
N GLY A 265 15.01 18.43 -1.56
CA GLY A 265 15.96 17.82 -0.62
C GLY A 265 17.42 17.90 -1.04
N HIS A 266 17.71 18.60 -2.13
CA HIS A 266 19.08 18.87 -2.58
C HIS A 266 19.54 20.28 -2.21
N ASP A 267 18.74 21.27 -2.56
CA ASP A 267 18.99 22.69 -2.32
C ASP A 267 17.72 23.34 -1.76
N ALA A 268 17.74 23.65 -0.47
CA ALA A 268 16.59 24.19 0.23
C ALA A 268 16.13 25.56 -0.32
N GLU A 269 17.04 26.37 -0.87
CA GLU A 269 16.67 27.67 -1.46
C GLU A 269 15.96 27.48 -2.80
N LEU A 270 16.50 26.60 -3.65
CA LEU A 270 15.85 26.25 -4.91
C LEU A 270 14.49 25.60 -4.68
N ASP A 271 14.41 24.65 -3.74
CA ASP A 271 13.17 23.96 -3.39
C ASP A 271 12.08 24.97 -2.95
N LEU A 272 12.45 25.98 -2.14
CA LEU A 272 11.53 27.03 -1.72
C LEU A 272 11.12 27.94 -2.89
N ALA A 273 12.06 28.29 -3.77
CA ALA A 273 11.77 29.11 -4.95
C ALA A 273 10.80 28.40 -5.91
N ILE A 274 11.01 27.10 -6.16
CA ILE A 274 10.09 26.26 -6.95
C ILE A 274 8.70 26.25 -6.31
N ALA A 275 8.62 26.01 -5.00
CA ALA A 275 7.35 25.97 -4.28
C ALA A 275 6.60 27.30 -4.38
N ALA A 276 7.29 28.42 -4.13
CA ALA A 276 6.69 29.75 -4.22
C ALA A 276 6.21 30.08 -5.64
N ALA A 277 6.97 29.69 -6.67
CA ALA A 277 6.58 29.91 -8.06
C ALA A 277 5.31 29.12 -8.44
N ILE A 278 5.24 27.83 -8.06
CA ILE A 278 4.06 27.00 -8.32
C ILE A 278 2.83 27.53 -7.57
N VAL A 279 2.97 27.87 -6.28
CA VAL A 279 1.85 28.42 -5.49
C VAL A 279 1.36 29.74 -6.09
N LYS A 280 2.27 30.60 -6.55
CA LYS A 280 1.90 31.86 -7.21
C LYS A 280 1.14 31.64 -8.53
N GLU A 281 1.57 30.68 -9.34
CA GLU A 281 0.94 30.39 -10.64
C GLU A 281 -0.42 29.70 -10.49
N MET A 282 -0.51 28.71 -9.60
CA MET A 282 -1.71 27.88 -9.44
C MET A 282 -2.72 28.42 -8.42
N GLY A 283 -2.28 29.29 -7.50
CA GLY A 283 -3.09 29.75 -6.39
C GLY A 283 -3.69 28.59 -5.58
N ASP A 284 -4.96 28.72 -5.22
CA ASP A 284 -5.69 27.72 -4.43
C ASP A 284 -6.01 26.42 -5.21
N GLN A 285 -5.68 26.35 -6.50
CA GLN A 285 -5.99 25.18 -7.34
C GLN A 285 -5.03 24.01 -7.11
N ALA A 286 -3.80 24.26 -6.63
CA ALA A 286 -2.78 23.23 -6.45
C ALA A 286 -2.54 22.87 -4.98
N GLN A 287 -2.71 21.59 -4.68
CA GLN A 287 -2.23 20.95 -3.47
C GLN A 287 -0.81 20.45 -3.72
N LEU A 288 0.17 21.34 -3.48
CA LEU A 288 1.59 21.05 -3.65
C LEU A 288 2.15 20.25 -2.47
N ARG A 289 2.95 19.23 -2.79
CA ARG A 289 3.65 18.39 -1.83
C ARG A 289 5.06 18.08 -2.32
N PRO A 290 6.09 18.82 -1.86
CA PRO A 290 7.47 18.50 -2.21
C PRO A 290 7.94 17.20 -1.51
N ASP A 291 8.75 16.41 -2.21
CA ASP A 291 9.36 15.16 -1.74
C ASP A 291 10.87 15.30 -1.67
N ALA A 292 11.42 15.38 -0.45
CA ALA A 292 12.86 15.52 -0.26
C ALA A 292 13.62 14.19 -0.31
N ASN A 293 12.94 13.05 -0.35
CA ASN A 293 13.55 11.72 -0.27
C ASN A 293 14.61 11.63 0.86
N ALA A 294 14.21 12.05 2.06
CA ALA A 294 15.04 12.16 3.26
C ALA A 294 16.26 13.08 3.09
N GLY A 295 16.13 14.13 2.28
CA GLY A 295 17.25 14.92 1.83
C GLY A 295 17.78 15.95 2.81
N TYR A 296 16.93 16.44 3.72
CA TYR A 296 17.34 17.39 4.73
C TYR A 296 17.88 16.69 5.99
N SER A 297 18.78 17.39 6.68
CA SER A 297 19.06 17.08 8.10
C SER A 297 17.88 17.48 8.97
N GLU A 298 17.81 17.02 10.22
CA GLU A 298 16.74 17.41 11.15
C GLU A 298 16.63 18.93 11.31
N GLN A 299 17.77 19.60 11.48
CA GLN A 299 17.82 21.05 11.67
C GLN A 299 17.33 21.80 10.43
N ILE A 300 17.85 21.45 9.24
CA ILE A 300 17.44 22.08 7.98
C ILE A 300 15.97 21.78 7.70
N GLY A 301 15.54 20.53 7.93
CA GLY A 301 14.16 20.10 7.67
C GLY A 301 13.15 20.91 8.46
N VAL A 302 13.36 21.11 9.77
CA VAL A 302 12.42 21.86 10.62
C VAL A 302 12.32 23.32 10.16
N GLU A 303 13.46 23.97 9.94
CA GLU A 303 13.50 25.35 9.43
C GLU A 303 12.83 25.47 8.06
N GLN A 304 13.13 24.53 7.16
CA GLN A 304 12.57 24.52 5.82
C GLN A 304 11.06 24.30 5.82
N MET A 305 10.53 23.45 6.71
CA MET A 305 9.08 23.28 6.85
C MET A 305 8.40 24.59 7.26
N GLN A 306 9.02 25.39 8.12
CA GLN A 306 8.49 26.71 8.47
C GLN A 306 8.43 27.64 7.25
N ARG A 307 9.53 27.73 6.51
CA ARG A 307 9.63 28.59 5.32
C ARG A 307 8.65 28.18 4.21
N MET A 308 8.45 26.87 4.03
CA MET A 308 7.48 26.31 3.10
C MET A 308 6.04 26.70 3.48
N ARG A 309 5.71 26.70 4.77
CA ARG A 309 4.39 27.14 5.26
C ARG A 309 4.16 28.64 5.00
N ASP A 310 5.20 29.48 5.13
CA ASP A 310 5.11 30.92 4.87
C ASP A 310 4.75 31.23 3.40
N VAL A 311 5.03 30.32 2.48
CA VAL A 311 4.63 30.41 1.06
C VAL A 311 3.40 29.55 0.71
N GLY A 312 2.70 29.01 1.70
CA GLY A 312 1.44 28.28 1.53
C GLY A 312 1.55 26.77 1.35
N VAL A 313 2.75 26.18 1.46
CA VAL A 313 2.95 24.72 1.36
C VAL A 313 2.91 24.09 2.74
N THR A 314 1.87 23.28 2.97
CA THR A 314 1.62 22.62 4.27
C THR A 314 1.76 21.11 4.24
N ARG A 315 2.09 20.51 3.08
CA ARG A 315 2.31 19.07 2.92
C ARG A 315 3.73 18.79 2.45
N PHE A 316 4.33 17.75 3.01
CA PHE A 316 5.69 17.35 2.64
C PHE A 316 5.85 15.84 2.69
N GLU A 317 6.63 15.29 1.77
CA GLU A 317 6.99 13.87 1.74
C GLU A 317 8.47 13.69 2.11
N ASP A 318 8.72 12.77 3.05
CA ASP A 318 10.05 12.37 3.50
C ASP A 318 11.04 13.55 3.65
N PRO A 319 10.73 14.59 4.46
CA PRO A 319 11.63 15.75 4.60
C PRO A 319 13.02 15.35 5.14
N VAL A 320 13.03 14.42 6.09
CA VAL A 320 14.21 13.87 6.76
C VAL A 320 14.14 12.35 6.76
N ALA A 321 15.22 11.68 7.16
CA ALA A 321 15.23 10.23 7.34
C ALA A 321 14.10 9.77 8.25
N ARG A 322 13.40 8.69 7.86
CA ARG A 322 12.25 8.15 8.60
C ARG A 322 12.58 7.75 10.04
N GLU A 323 13.85 7.46 10.33
CA GLU A 323 14.37 7.14 11.67
C GLU A 323 14.35 8.35 12.61
N HIS A 324 14.31 9.57 12.06
CA HIS A 324 14.25 10.82 12.83
C HIS A 324 12.82 11.12 13.29
N LEU A 325 12.22 10.18 14.02
CA LEU A 325 10.82 10.21 14.45
C LEU A 325 10.47 11.49 15.22
N ASP A 326 11.36 11.94 16.11
CA ASP A 326 11.12 13.14 16.93
C ASP A 326 11.03 14.41 16.06
N ALA A 327 11.86 14.51 15.02
CA ALA A 327 11.83 15.63 14.07
C ALA A 327 10.54 15.61 13.23
N LEU A 328 10.13 14.45 12.72
CA LEU A 328 8.86 14.32 11.99
C LEU A 328 7.66 14.70 12.88
N VAL A 329 7.62 14.22 14.12
CA VAL A 329 6.59 14.58 15.11
C VAL A 329 6.60 16.08 15.40
N GLN A 330 7.78 16.71 15.51
CA GLN A 330 7.91 18.14 15.70
C GLN A 330 7.31 18.91 14.52
N MET A 331 7.68 18.58 13.28
CA MET A 331 7.16 19.22 12.07
C MET A 331 5.63 19.13 11.99
N ARG A 332 5.05 17.99 12.36
CA ARG A 332 3.60 17.79 12.45
C ARG A 332 2.94 18.72 13.47
N LYS A 333 3.52 18.82 14.67
CA LYS A 333 3.00 19.72 15.72
C LYS A 333 3.04 21.19 15.32
N GLU A 334 4.00 21.56 14.48
CA GLU A 334 4.16 22.92 13.95
C GLU A 334 3.28 23.20 12.72
N GLY A 335 2.50 22.21 12.25
CA GLY A 335 1.46 22.40 11.24
C GLY A 335 1.79 21.90 9.84
N THR A 336 2.90 21.18 9.65
CA THR A 336 3.18 20.51 8.36
C THR A 336 2.63 19.08 8.38
N GLN A 337 1.81 18.73 7.41
CA GLN A 337 1.38 17.36 7.17
C GLN A 337 2.53 16.55 6.55
N ILE A 338 2.88 15.45 7.21
CA ILE A 338 4.02 14.61 6.82
C ILE A 338 3.54 13.31 6.19
N LEU A 339 4.00 13.06 4.97
CA LEU A 339 3.82 11.81 4.26
C LEU A 339 5.16 11.06 4.23
N VAL A 340 5.09 9.74 4.36
CA VAL A 340 6.29 8.89 4.40
C VAL A 340 6.14 7.76 3.39
N ASN A 341 6.99 7.73 2.36
CA ASN A 341 7.13 6.58 1.45
C ASN A 341 8.33 5.72 1.83
N MET A 342 9.42 6.35 2.30
CA MET A 342 10.70 5.69 2.45
C MET A 342 10.60 4.62 3.55
N GLY A 343 10.93 3.38 3.20
CA GLY A 343 10.87 2.24 4.12
C GLY A 343 9.46 1.74 4.42
N VAL A 344 8.43 2.14 3.66
CA VAL A 344 7.07 1.61 3.76
C VAL A 344 6.92 0.37 2.87
N ALA A 345 7.37 -0.79 3.37
CA ALA A 345 7.44 -2.05 2.62
C ALA A 345 6.65 -3.20 3.26
N GLY A 346 6.08 -3.02 4.46
CA GLY A 346 5.25 -4.05 5.08
C GLY A 346 4.73 -3.65 6.46
N PRO A 347 3.84 -4.46 7.06
CA PRO A 347 3.23 -4.18 8.37
C PRO A 347 4.23 -3.81 9.48
N GLY A 348 5.35 -4.52 9.53
CA GLY A 348 6.38 -4.29 10.55
C GLY A 348 7.19 -3.00 10.34
N SER A 349 7.32 -2.53 9.10
CA SER A 349 8.17 -1.37 8.76
C SER A 349 7.54 -0.02 9.08
N VAL A 350 6.25 -0.01 9.39
CA VAL A 350 5.48 1.21 9.70
C VAL A 350 5.11 1.33 11.17
N ALA A 351 5.38 0.29 11.98
CA ALA A 351 4.91 0.22 13.35
C ALA A 351 5.43 1.36 14.25
N ASP A 352 6.69 1.72 14.12
CA ASP A 352 7.32 2.81 14.85
C ASP A 352 6.81 4.20 14.42
N LEU A 353 6.62 4.44 13.11
CA LEU A 353 6.01 5.66 12.59
C LEU A 353 4.61 5.87 13.17
N LEU A 354 3.79 4.82 13.16
CA LEU A 354 2.42 4.84 13.66
C LEU A 354 2.39 5.05 15.18
N VAL A 355 3.22 4.33 15.94
CA VAL A 355 3.28 4.45 17.40
C VAL A 355 3.79 5.82 17.84
N ALA A 356 4.76 6.39 17.13
CA ALA A 356 5.30 7.73 17.42
C ALA A 356 4.33 8.85 17.01
N GLY A 357 3.39 8.59 16.10
CA GLY A 357 2.63 9.64 15.43
C GLY A 357 3.55 10.49 14.55
N ALA A 358 4.43 9.85 13.78
CA ALA A 358 5.42 10.54 12.93
C ALA A 358 4.92 10.79 11.49
N ALA A 359 3.77 10.26 11.10
CA ALA A 359 3.20 10.45 9.76
C ALA A 359 1.70 10.78 9.80
N ASP A 360 1.26 11.68 8.93
CA ASP A 360 -0.15 11.97 8.61
C ASP A 360 -0.68 11.03 7.52
N ALA A 361 0.19 10.53 6.63
CA ALA A 361 -0.15 9.44 5.71
C ALA A 361 1.07 8.57 5.40
N LEU A 362 0.83 7.30 5.07
CA LEU A 362 1.85 6.35 4.64
C LEU A 362 1.72 6.09 3.13
N MET A 363 2.85 5.93 2.45
CA MET A 363 2.88 5.79 1.01
C MET A 363 3.56 4.49 0.56
N PRO A 364 2.88 3.33 0.70
CA PRO A 364 3.40 2.07 0.19
C PRO A 364 3.46 2.08 -1.34
N ASP A 365 4.36 1.25 -1.89
CA ASP A 365 4.46 0.96 -3.31
C ASP A 365 4.58 -0.55 -3.56
N THR A 366 4.02 -1.06 -4.67
CA THR A 366 4.03 -2.49 -4.96
C THR A 366 5.45 -3.06 -5.16
N PRO A 367 6.42 -2.42 -5.87
CA PRO A 367 7.78 -2.94 -6.00
C PRO A 367 8.57 -2.87 -4.69
N ALA A 368 8.25 -1.91 -3.80
CA ALA A 368 8.88 -1.81 -2.49
C ALA A 368 8.34 -2.87 -1.51
N ALA A 369 7.03 -3.15 -1.56
CA ALA A 369 6.36 -4.08 -0.64
C ALA A 369 6.29 -5.53 -1.15
N GLY A 370 6.49 -5.77 -2.46
CA GLY A 370 6.40 -7.10 -3.08
C GLY A 370 5.00 -7.48 -3.56
N GLY A 371 4.15 -6.52 -3.93
CA GLY A 371 2.83 -6.76 -4.52
C GLY A 371 1.67 -6.06 -3.82
N LEU A 372 0.45 -6.29 -4.32
CA LEU A 372 -0.80 -5.71 -3.84
C LEU A 372 -1.19 -6.18 -2.43
N LEU A 373 -1.05 -7.48 -2.13
CA LEU A 373 -1.41 -8.02 -0.82
C LEU A 373 -0.50 -7.48 0.30
N PRO A 374 0.83 -7.42 0.16
CA PRO A 374 1.70 -6.71 1.11
C PRO A 374 1.31 -5.24 1.32
N VAL A 375 1.02 -4.51 0.24
CA VAL A 375 0.51 -3.13 0.31
C VAL A 375 -0.81 -3.06 1.10
N GLN A 376 -1.75 -3.96 0.83
CA GLN A 376 -3.01 -4.01 1.55
C GLN A 376 -2.79 -4.27 3.04
N LYS A 377 -1.85 -5.16 3.40
CA LYS A 377 -1.49 -5.45 4.80
C LYS A 377 -0.95 -4.20 5.51
N VAL A 378 -0.16 -3.35 4.83
CA VAL A 378 0.25 -2.04 5.38
C VAL A 378 -0.97 -1.16 5.64
N ALA A 379 -1.85 -1.04 4.66
CA ALA A 379 -3.04 -0.20 4.78
C ALA A 379 -3.97 -0.64 5.92
N ARG A 380 -4.10 -1.95 6.18
CA ARG A 380 -4.88 -2.48 7.31
C ARG A 380 -4.26 -2.19 8.67
N VAL A 381 -2.93 -2.20 8.77
CA VAL A 381 -2.27 -1.80 10.02
C VAL A 381 -2.45 -0.30 10.24
N ALA A 382 -2.26 0.52 9.21
CA ALA A 382 -2.42 1.98 9.28
C ALA A 382 -3.86 2.39 9.63
N GLU A 383 -4.86 1.67 9.10
CA GLU A 383 -6.29 1.85 9.39
C GLU A 383 -6.58 1.74 10.90
N GLY A 384 -5.88 0.85 11.62
CA GLY A 384 -6.02 0.71 13.08
C GLY A 384 -5.49 1.89 13.90
N PHE A 385 -4.78 2.82 13.27
CA PHE A 385 -4.23 4.05 13.87
C PHE A 385 -4.88 5.33 13.30
N ASP A 386 -5.93 5.18 12.48
CA ASP A 386 -6.57 6.28 11.75
C ASP A 386 -5.57 7.06 10.85
N VAL A 387 -4.54 6.36 10.34
CA VAL A 387 -3.56 6.93 9.41
C VAL A 387 -3.87 6.45 8.00
N PRO A 388 -4.25 7.37 7.08
CA PRO A 388 -4.53 7.01 5.70
C PRO A 388 -3.28 6.54 4.94
N CYS A 389 -3.53 5.79 3.87
CA CYS A 389 -2.52 5.44 2.89
C CYS A 389 -2.78 6.14 1.56
N LEU A 390 -1.71 6.40 0.81
CA LEU A 390 -1.74 6.80 -0.60
C LEU A 390 -0.79 5.88 -1.35
N MET A 391 -1.04 5.54 -2.62
CA MET A 391 -0.03 4.79 -3.37
C MET A 391 1.11 5.73 -3.77
N HIS A 392 2.34 5.32 -3.52
CA HIS A 392 3.50 5.89 -4.21
C HIS A 392 3.59 5.30 -5.62
N CYS A 393 4.31 5.97 -6.52
CA CYS A 393 4.62 5.46 -7.86
C CYS A 393 6.13 5.43 -8.09
N ALA A 394 6.57 4.46 -8.89
CA ALA A 394 7.97 4.29 -9.26
C ALA A 394 8.10 4.25 -10.79
N HIS A 395 7.54 5.25 -11.46
CA HIS A 395 7.50 5.36 -12.93
C HIS A 395 6.74 4.22 -13.59
N ASP A 396 5.44 4.18 -13.31
CA ASP A 396 4.57 3.04 -13.60
C ASP A 396 4.04 3.05 -15.04
N LEU A 397 3.81 1.86 -15.61
CA LEU A 397 3.04 1.64 -16.83
C LEU A 397 1.56 1.38 -16.51
N GLY A 398 0.78 1.01 -17.52
CA GLY A 398 -0.67 0.87 -17.40
C GLY A 398 -1.11 -0.26 -16.48
N LEU A 399 -0.35 -1.36 -16.39
CA LEU A 399 -0.69 -2.51 -15.54
C LEU A 399 -0.66 -2.12 -14.05
N LYS A 400 0.44 -1.51 -13.59
CA LYS A 400 0.54 -1.04 -12.21
C LYS A 400 -0.38 0.15 -11.94
N THR A 401 -0.58 1.04 -12.90
CA THR A 401 -1.55 2.15 -12.74
C THR A 401 -2.99 1.62 -12.57
N ALA A 402 -3.39 0.57 -13.31
CA ALA A 402 -4.66 -0.11 -13.11
C ALA A 402 -4.71 -0.77 -11.72
N ALA A 403 -3.65 -1.46 -11.31
CA ALA A 403 -3.55 -2.10 -10.00
C ALA A 403 -3.68 -1.11 -8.83
N ILE A 404 -3.01 0.05 -8.91
CA ILE A 404 -3.15 1.18 -7.99
C ILE A 404 -4.61 1.65 -7.95
N THR A 405 -5.25 1.79 -9.11
CA THR A 405 -6.65 2.23 -9.21
C THR A 405 -7.59 1.24 -8.53
N HIS A 406 -7.42 -0.08 -8.73
CA HIS A 406 -8.18 -1.11 -8.02
C HIS A 406 -7.95 -1.08 -6.50
N MET A 407 -6.70 -0.95 -6.05
CA MET A 407 -6.34 -0.89 -4.63
C MET A 407 -6.97 0.33 -3.95
N ALA A 408 -6.80 1.50 -4.57
CA ALA A 408 -7.39 2.75 -4.12
C ALA A 408 -8.92 2.68 -4.15
N ALA A 409 -9.54 1.97 -5.09
CA ALA A 409 -10.99 1.83 -5.13
C ALA A 409 -11.55 0.93 -4.03
N ALA A 410 -10.89 -0.20 -3.74
CA ALA A 410 -11.39 -1.24 -2.85
C ALA A 410 -11.03 -1.04 -1.37
N THR A 411 -10.10 -0.13 -1.07
CA THR A 411 -9.61 0.04 0.29
C THR A 411 -10.01 1.42 0.84
N PRO A 412 -10.92 1.50 1.83
CA PRO A 412 -11.38 2.78 2.37
C PRO A 412 -10.25 3.68 2.87
N ASN A 413 -9.24 3.09 3.53
CA ASN A 413 -8.08 3.79 4.08
C ASN A 413 -7.12 4.37 3.01
N PHE A 414 -7.29 4.01 1.72
CA PHE A 414 -6.68 4.76 0.62
C PHE A 414 -7.59 5.93 0.25
N SER A 415 -7.39 7.08 0.90
CA SER A 415 -8.38 8.16 0.95
C SER A 415 -7.93 9.49 0.34
N GLY A 416 -6.85 9.51 -0.45
CA GLY A 416 -6.38 10.72 -1.12
C GLY A 416 -5.71 10.42 -2.47
N PRO A 417 -5.03 11.43 -3.05
CA PRO A 417 -4.47 11.32 -4.39
C PRO A 417 -3.19 10.46 -4.42
N ASN A 418 -3.20 9.43 -5.27
CA ASN A 418 -2.10 8.49 -5.48
C ASN A 418 -1.04 9.09 -6.41
N ASP A 419 0.23 8.76 -6.23
CA ASP A 419 1.26 9.29 -7.12
C ASP A 419 1.21 8.68 -8.52
N THR A 420 1.57 9.48 -9.53
CA THR A 420 1.71 9.01 -10.90
C THR A 420 2.69 9.84 -11.74
N CYS A 421 3.43 9.14 -12.60
CA CYS A 421 4.12 9.69 -13.77
C CYS A 421 3.49 9.20 -15.09
N TYR A 422 2.42 8.40 -15.02
CA TYR A 422 1.83 7.68 -16.15
C TYR A 422 1.34 8.62 -17.27
N HIS A 423 0.83 9.79 -16.89
CA HIS A 423 0.36 10.83 -17.81
C HIS A 423 1.44 11.36 -18.77
N GLY A 424 2.72 11.13 -18.47
CA GLY A 424 3.82 11.56 -19.31
C GLY A 424 4.29 10.55 -20.33
N LEU A 425 3.79 9.31 -20.35
CA LEU A 425 4.30 8.27 -21.24
C LEU A 425 3.91 8.56 -22.70
N ILE A 426 4.82 8.29 -23.64
CA ILE A 426 4.53 8.44 -25.07
C ILE A 426 3.64 7.32 -25.64
N ASP A 427 3.59 6.18 -24.97
CA ASP A 427 2.79 4.99 -25.29
C ASP A 427 2.63 4.13 -24.02
N ASP A 428 2.07 2.94 -24.13
CA ASP A 428 1.92 1.96 -23.06
C ASP A 428 2.06 0.53 -23.60
N VAL A 429 2.23 -0.46 -22.72
CA VAL A 429 2.12 -1.89 -23.07
C VAL A 429 0.67 -2.37 -23.17
N LEU A 430 -0.29 -1.49 -22.89
CA LEU A 430 -1.72 -1.75 -23.04
C LEU A 430 -2.19 -1.49 -24.48
N THR A 431 -3.26 -2.20 -24.85
CA THR A 431 -4.03 -1.94 -26.09
C THR A 431 -4.72 -0.57 -26.03
N GLU A 432 -5.33 -0.25 -24.89
CA GLU A 432 -5.93 1.05 -24.59
C GLU A 432 -5.32 1.60 -23.30
N SER A 433 -4.74 2.80 -23.37
CA SER A 433 -4.18 3.49 -22.21
C SER A 433 -5.28 3.98 -21.26
N LEU A 434 -4.96 4.04 -19.97
CA LEU A 434 -5.85 4.66 -18.98
C LEU A 434 -5.91 6.17 -19.20
N VAL A 435 -7.09 6.76 -18.99
CA VAL A 435 -7.31 8.18 -19.24
C VAL A 435 -7.51 8.94 -17.93
N PHE A 436 -6.81 10.07 -17.79
CA PHE A 436 -7.06 11.02 -16.72
C PHE A 436 -8.18 11.99 -17.11
N GLU A 437 -9.17 12.11 -16.25
CA GLU A 437 -10.26 13.08 -16.38
C GLU A 437 -10.35 13.87 -15.06
N GLY A 438 -9.98 15.15 -15.05
CA GLY A 438 -10.00 15.93 -13.80
C GLY A 438 -9.05 15.37 -12.73
N GLY A 439 -7.87 14.89 -13.14
CA GLY A 439 -6.85 14.31 -12.25
C GLY A 439 -7.23 12.95 -11.65
N CYS A 440 -8.26 12.29 -12.20
CA CYS A 440 -8.74 11.00 -11.71
C CYS A 440 -8.82 9.97 -12.83
N ILE A 441 -8.59 8.70 -12.50
CA ILE A 441 -8.83 7.55 -13.39
C ILE A 441 -10.09 6.84 -12.92
N ALA A 442 -10.98 6.49 -13.85
CA ALA A 442 -12.14 5.64 -13.57
C ALA A 442 -11.70 4.20 -13.30
N VAL A 443 -12.33 3.55 -12.32
CA VAL A 443 -11.93 2.19 -11.92
C VAL A 443 -12.27 1.20 -13.03
N PRO A 444 -11.30 0.43 -13.57
CA PRO A 444 -11.59 -0.56 -14.60
C PRO A 444 -12.58 -1.63 -14.11
N GLU A 445 -13.60 -1.93 -14.92
CA GLU A 445 -14.68 -2.86 -14.53
C GLU A 445 -14.51 -4.28 -15.08
N GLY A 446 -13.62 -4.47 -16.06
CA GLY A 446 -13.37 -5.77 -16.68
C GLY A 446 -12.71 -6.78 -15.73
N PRO A 447 -12.77 -8.09 -16.02
CA PRO A 447 -12.14 -9.12 -15.20
C PRO A 447 -10.64 -8.90 -15.01
N GLY A 448 -10.11 -9.32 -13.86
CA GLY A 448 -8.70 -9.11 -13.53
C GLY A 448 -8.40 -7.63 -13.28
N LEU A 449 -7.30 -7.13 -13.82
CA LEU A 449 -6.97 -5.70 -13.78
C LEU A 449 -7.90 -4.85 -14.68
N GLY A 450 -8.75 -5.49 -15.49
CA GLY A 450 -9.68 -4.78 -16.37
C GLY A 450 -9.01 -4.05 -17.53
N VAL A 451 -7.77 -4.44 -17.87
CA VAL A 451 -6.98 -3.92 -18.98
C VAL A 451 -6.44 -5.08 -19.83
N VAL A 452 -6.07 -4.79 -21.08
CA VAL A 452 -5.57 -5.80 -22.03
C VAL A 452 -4.19 -5.39 -22.52
N VAL A 453 -3.21 -6.28 -22.32
CA VAL A 453 -1.83 -6.13 -22.79
C VAL A 453 -1.75 -6.33 -24.30
N ALA A 454 -1.05 -5.43 -24.99
CA ALA A 454 -0.70 -5.53 -26.40
C ALA A 454 0.65 -6.24 -26.52
N GLU A 455 0.65 -7.55 -26.76
CA GLU A 455 1.87 -8.37 -26.75
C GLU A 455 2.92 -7.92 -27.79
N GLU A 456 2.48 -7.39 -28.93
CA GLU A 456 3.35 -6.81 -29.95
C GLU A 456 4.17 -5.63 -29.41
N LYS A 457 3.59 -4.84 -28.49
CA LYS A 457 4.28 -3.70 -27.87
C LYS A 457 5.35 -4.14 -26.89
N LEU A 458 5.22 -5.32 -26.27
CA LEU A 458 6.28 -5.87 -25.40
C LEU A 458 7.58 -6.08 -26.17
N SER A 459 7.51 -6.52 -27.42
CA SER A 459 8.69 -6.68 -28.28
C SER A 459 9.18 -5.33 -28.82
N GLN A 460 8.26 -4.40 -29.13
CA GLN A 460 8.60 -3.06 -29.60
C GLN A 460 9.39 -2.25 -28.56
N TYR A 461 9.04 -2.38 -27.28
CA TYR A 461 9.62 -1.62 -26.18
C TYR A 461 10.62 -2.43 -25.33
N ALA A 462 11.05 -3.61 -25.79
CA ALA A 462 11.99 -4.46 -25.08
C ALA A 462 13.38 -3.79 -24.92
N ILE A 463 14.07 -4.07 -23.80
CA ILE A 463 15.44 -3.59 -23.51
C ILE A 463 16.41 -4.68 -23.11
#